data_AF-A0A1G3QFY0-F1
#
_entry.id   AF-A0A1G3QFY0-F1
#
_cell.length_a   1.000
_cell.length_b   1.000
_cell.length_c   1.000
_cell.angle_alpha   90.00
_cell.angle_beta   90.00
_cell.angle_gamma   90.00
#
_symmetry.space_group_name_H-M   'P 1'
#
loop_
_entity.id
_entity.type
_entity.pdbx_description
1 polymer ?
#
loop_
_entity_poly.entity_id
_entity_poly.type
_entity_poly.pdbx_seq_one_letter_code
_entity_poly.pdbx_strand_id
1 'polypeptide(L)'
;MKTVTPYIGLISAFLIMAAHLHCSKDDGTISKNTYGIILKGYTEVRIDPMIFAGIIMDLKKGESVQVLERSSEKSWVGKDHDFWYRIKTRDGLPGWVFGQNISIHSSGGGDSIDKIVSDFMEVERAEIQQFLAGKWWSTNEFGDFTEHCLEFYESGAYKSYLKGNDNSPIIGRYKLDFDRNEIIFSGGTSFQSNLDLVKRGNEYVIKKDMKDYELRFTRISIETSPEPEITVSEKRKSRSGNGNKAE
;
A
#
# COMPACT_ATOMS: atom_id res chain seq x y z
N MET A 1 -68.13 -53.05 -12.85
CA MET A 1 -69.17 -52.24 -13.52
C MET A 1 -68.50 -51.11 -14.28
N LYS A 2 -68.84 -51.02 -15.57
CA LYS A 2 -68.93 -49.86 -16.48
C LYS A 2 -67.87 -48.76 -16.49
N THR A 3 -67.52 -48.47 -17.73
CA THR A 3 -66.60 -47.51 -18.33
C THR A 3 -67.13 -46.06 -18.35
N VAL A 4 -66.20 -45.17 -18.75
CA VAL A 4 -66.30 -43.87 -19.45
C VAL A 4 -66.37 -42.55 -18.65
N THR A 5 -65.30 -41.77 -18.81
CA THR A 5 -65.02 -40.31 -18.70
C THR A 5 -65.94 -39.45 -19.61
N PRO A 6 -65.79 -38.11 -19.84
CA PRO A 6 -65.03 -37.00 -19.18
C PRO A 6 -65.84 -35.68 -19.02
N TYR A 7 -65.31 -34.63 -18.38
CA TYR A 7 -65.51 -33.18 -18.70
C TYR A 7 -64.52 -32.37 -17.82
N ILE A 8 -63.47 -31.75 -18.38
CA ILE A 8 -63.36 -30.30 -18.70
C ILE A 8 -63.86 -29.44 -17.54
N GLY A 9 -63.12 -28.58 -16.86
CA GLY A 9 -61.82 -27.94 -17.07
C GLY A 9 -61.91 -26.61 -16.32
N LEU A 10 -60.91 -26.25 -15.51
CA LEU A 10 -60.67 -24.87 -15.10
C LEU A 10 -59.28 -24.77 -14.47
N ILE A 11 -58.35 -24.34 -15.30
CA ILE A 11 -57.01 -23.89 -14.93
C ILE A 11 -57.19 -22.56 -14.20
N SER A 12 -57.06 -22.56 -12.88
CA SER A 12 -56.89 -21.34 -12.10
C SER A 12 -55.40 -21.06 -11.97
N ALA A 13 -54.86 -20.33 -12.94
CA ALA A 13 -53.52 -19.76 -12.90
C ALA A 13 -53.48 -18.67 -11.81
N PHE A 14 -52.92 -18.99 -10.64
CA PHE A 14 -52.56 -17.98 -9.65
C PHE A 14 -51.15 -17.45 -10.01
N LEU A 15 -51.13 -16.51 -10.94
CA LEU A 15 -49.95 -15.72 -11.29
C LEU A 15 -49.69 -14.75 -10.13
N ILE A 16 -48.95 -15.21 -9.12
CA ILE A 16 -48.36 -14.32 -8.12
C ILE A 16 -47.26 -13.55 -8.84
N MET A 17 -47.60 -12.36 -9.35
CA MET A 17 -46.62 -11.32 -9.62
C MET A 17 -46.00 -10.92 -8.27
N ALA A 18 -44.99 -11.69 -7.84
CA ALA A 18 -43.97 -11.16 -6.95
C ALA A 18 -43.25 -10.09 -7.77
N ALA A 19 -43.71 -8.85 -7.64
CA ALA A 19 -42.89 -7.70 -7.90
C ALA A 19 -41.68 -7.85 -6.98
N HIS A 20 -40.62 -8.47 -7.51
CA HIS A 20 -39.30 -8.27 -6.98
C HIS A 20 -39.07 -6.76 -7.08
N LEU A 21 -39.29 -6.09 -5.96
CA LEU A 21 -38.59 -4.88 -5.59
C LEU A 21 -37.11 -5.27 -5.67
N HIS A 22 -36.57 -5.20 -6.89
CA HIS A 22 -35.16 -5.14 -7.15
C HIS A 22 -34.76 -3.82 -6.51
N CYS A 23 -34.36 -3.91 -5.24
CA CYS A 23 -33.51 -2.93 -4.62
C CYS A 23 -32.25 -2.91 -5.48
N SER A 24 -32.24 -2.05 -6.50
CA SER A 24 -31.01 -1.69 -7.20
C SER A 24 -30.16 -0.99 -6.16
N LYS A 25 -29.38 -1.78 -5.40
CA LYS A 25 -28.09 -1.32 -4.95
C LYS A 25 -27.39 -0.87 -6.22
N ASP A 26 -27.18 0.43 -6.31
CA ASP A 26 -26.47 1.09 -7.39
C ASP A 26 -25.17 0.31 -7.61
N ASP A 27 -25.19 -0.56 -8.62
CA ASP A 27 -24.08 -1.45 -8.91
C ASP A 27 -23.11 -0.59 -9.70
N GLY A 28 -22.30 0.17 -8.94
CA GLY A 28 -21.53 1.33 -9.38
C GLY A 28 -21.10 1.20 -10.84
N THR A 29 -21.85 1.87 -11.71
CA THR A 29 -21.75 1.62 -13.15
C THR A 29 -20.34 2.00 -13.60
N ILE A 30 -19.58 1.02 -14.07
CA ILE A 30 -18.24 1.26 -14.59
C ILE A 30 -18.38 2.10 -15.85
N SER A 31 -17.84 3.31 -15.79
CA SER A 31 -17.81 4.27 -16.88
C SER A 31 -16.38 4.53 -17.30
N LYS A 32 -16.16 5.26 -18.39
CA LYS A 32 -14.81 5.68 -18.80
C LYS A 32 -14.08 6.50 -17.74
N ASN A 33 -14.82 7.08 -16.80
CA ASN A 33 -14.32 7.93 -15.71
C ASN A 33 -14.15 7.16 -14.39
N THR A 34 -14.32 5.84 -14.42
CA THR A 34 -14.05 4.97 -13.29
C THR A 34 -12.57 4.60 -13.28
N TYR A 35 -11.93 4.82 -12.15
CA TYR A 35 -10.54 4.50 -11.91
C TYR A 35 -10.41 3.74 -10.60
N GLY A 36 -9.25 3.16 -10.38
CA GLY A 36 -8.93 2.54 -9.11
C GLY A 36 -7.55 2.94 -8.63
N ILE A 37 -7.40 2.89 -7.31
CA ILE A 37 -6.14 3.14 -6.61
C ILE A 37 -5.71 1.81 -5.98
N ILE A 38 -4.48 1.39 -6.28
CA ILE A 38 -3.93 0.15 -5.77
C ILE A 38 -3.59 0.29 -4.28
N LEU A 39 -4.16 -0.59 -3.48
CA LEU A 39 -4.11 -0.50 -2.01
C LEU A 39 -2.88 -1.19 -1.41
N LYS A 40 -2.30 -2.17 -2.13
CA LYS A 40 -1.18 -2.99 -1.65
C LYS A 40 -0.04 -2.96 -2.67
N GLY A 41 1.20 -2.88 -2.19
CA GLY A 41 2.36 -3.06 -3.07
C GLY A 41 2.44 -4.50 -3.58
N TYR A 42 3.11 -4.70 -4.72
CA TYR A 42 3.19 -6.00 -5.41
C TYR A 42 1.81 -6.57 -5.75
N THR A 43 0.87 -5.70 -6.15
CA THR A 43 -0.45 -6.14 -6.59
C THR A 43 -0.34 -6.76 -7.97
N GLU A 44 -0.48 -8.08 -8.04
CA GLU A 44 -0.40 -8.84 -9.28
C GLU A 44 -1.57 -8.50 -10.23
N VAL A 45 -1.22 -8.22 -11.49
CA VAL A 45 -2.15 -8.08 -12.60
C VAL A 45 -2.16 -9.37 -13.40
N ARG A 46 -3.34 -9.95 -13.61
CA ARG A 46 -3.49 -11.27 -14.23
C ARG A 46 -4.15 -11.22 -15.60
N ILE A 47 -3.88 -12.22 -16.43
CA ILE A 47 -4.50 -12.34 -17.76
C ILE A 47 -6.00 -12.62 -17.68
N ASP A 48 -6.46 -13.33 -16.63
CA ASP A 48 -7.85 -13.73 -16.41
C ASP A 48 -8.27 -13.46 -14.95
N PRO A 49 -9.58 -13.31 -14.66
CA PRO A 49 -10.09 -13.03 -13.32
C PRO A 49 -10.09 -14.27 -12.40
N MET A 50 -8.93 -14.88 -12.22
CA MET A 50 -8.77 -16.05 -11.34
C MET A 50 -7.35 -16.14 -10.76
N ILE A 51 -7.24 -16.72 -9.56
CA ILE A 51 -5.98 -16.77 -8.81
C ILE A 51 -4.88 -17.64 -9.46
N PHE A 52 -5.27 -18.56 -10.35
CA PHE A 52 -4.32 -19.44 -11.05
C PHE A 52 -3.92 -18.90 -12.43
N ALA A 53 -4.47 -17.75 -12.85
CA ALA A 53 -4.14 -17.14 -14.12
C ALA A 53 -2.70 -16.62 -14.15
N GLY A 54 -2.09 -16.58 -15.33
CA GLY A 54 -0.75 -16.00 -15.52
C GLY A 54 -0.69 -14.55 -15.05
N ILE A 55 0.40 -14.20 -14.35
CA ILE A 55 0.71 -12.84 -13.91
C ILE A 55 1.41 -12.12 -15.07
N ILE A 56 0.94 -10.92 -15.39
CA ILE A 56 1.48 -10.04 -16.42
C ILE A 56 2.55 -9.13 -15.84
N MET A 57 2.22 -8.49 -14.70
CA MET A 57 3.06 -7.52 -14.01
C MET A 57 2.56 -7.29 -12.59
N ASP A 58 3.32 -6.55 -11.80
CA ASP A 58 2.93 -6.07 -10.49
C ASP A 58 2.71 -4.56 -10.49
N LEU A 59 1.68 -4.11 -9.76
CA LEU A 59 1.40 -2.70 -9.53
C LEU A 59 1.85 -2.27 -8.14
N LYS A 60 2.23 -1.00 -8.05
CA LYS A 60 2.70 -0.36 -6.81
C LYS A 60 1.54 0.17 -5.99
N LYS A 61 1.73 0.29 -4.67
CA LYS A 61 0.75 0.95 -3.80
C LYS A 61 0.58 2.41 -4.24
N GLY A 62 -0.66 2.88 -4.29
CA GLY A 62 -1.02 4.23 -4.72
C GLY A 62 -1.02 4.41 -6.24
N GLU A 63 -0.65 3.39 -7.02
CA GLU A 63 -0.75 3.47 -8.47
C GLU A 63 -2.22 3.60 -8.89
N SER A 64 -2.49 4.53 -9.81
CA SER A 64 -3.83 4.72 -10.36
C SER A 64 -3.98 4.04 -11.72
N VAL A 65 -5.12 3.37 -11.90
CA VAL A 65 -5.46 2.62 -13.10
C VAL A 65 -6.87 2.96 -13.58
N GLN A 66 -7.13 2.86 -14.87
CA GLN A 66 -8.51 2.94 -15.37
C GLN A 66 -9.21 1.61 -15.13
N VAL A 67 -10.45 1.64 -14.65
CA VAL A 67 -11.27 0.43 -14.47
C VAL A 67 -12.14 0.26 -15.71
N LEU A 68 -12.00 -0.87 -16.39
CA LEU A 68 -12.68 -1.17 -17.64
C LEU A 68 -13.96 -1.98 -17.40
N GLU A 69 -13.87 -3.01 -16.56
CA GLU A 69 -15.01 -3.87 -16.23
C GLU A 69 -14.80 -4.57 -14.88
N ARG A 70 -15.85 -5.22 -14.40
CA ARG A 70 -15.84 -6.08 -13.21
C ARG A 70 -16.30 -7.48 -13.62
N SER A 71 -15.77 -8.50 -12.97
CA SER A 71 -16.24 -9.87 -13.16
C SER A 71 -17.73 -9.99 -12.83
N SER A 72 -18.41 -10.93 -13.49
CA SER A 72 -19.82 -11.22 -13.24
C SER A 72 -20.06 -11.79 -11.85
N GLU A 73 -19.09 -12.54 -11.33
CA GLU A 73 -19.15 -13.23 -10.06
C GLU A 73 -17.96 -12.88 -9.18
N LYS A 74 -18.16 -13.04 -7.86
CA LYS A 74 -17.09 -12.99 -6.89
C LYS A 74 -16.30 -14.29 -6.89
N SER A 75 -15.04 -14.22 -6.51
CA SER A 75 -14.18 -15.39 -6.32
C SER A 75 -13.55 -15.35 -4.93
N TRP A 76 -13.24 -16.53 -4.42
CA TRP A 76 -12.45 -16.67 -3.21
C TRP A 76 -10.97 -16.58 -3.55
N VAL A 77 -10.26 -15.71 -2.84
CA VAL A 77 -8.79 -15.61 -2.85
C VAL A 77 -8.31 -15.64 -1.40
N GLY A 78 -7.73 -16.76 -0.99
CA GLY A 78 -7.42 -17.00 0.42
C GLY A 78 -8.68 -16.98 1.28
N LYS A 79 -8.78 -15.99 2.18
CA LYS A 79 -9.92 -15.80 3.09
C LYS A 79 -10.93 -14.77 2.60
N ASP A 80 -10.65 -14.11 1.48
CA ASP A 80 -11.42 -12.96 1.01
C ASP A 80 -12.33 -13.36 -0.16
N HIS A 81 -13.53 -12.78 -0.22
CA HIS A 81 -14.54 -13.06 -1.23
C HIS A 81 -14.99 -11.77 -1.94
N ASP A 82 -14.45 -11.55 -3.13
CA ASP A 82 -14.62 -10.29 -3.84
C ASP A 82 -14.64 -10.46 -5.37
N PHE A 83 -15.00 -9.40 -6.08
CA PHE A 83 -14.94 -9.35 -7.52
C PHE A 83 -13.51 -9.17 -8.03
N TRP A 84 -13.30 -9.52 -9.30
CA TRP A 84 -12.14 -9.08 -10.06
C TRP A 84 -12.49 -7.85 -10.88
N TYR A 85 -11.53 -6.96 -11.05
CA TYR A 85 -11.68 -5.76 -11.87
C TYR A 85 -10.68 -5.81 -13.00
N ARG A 86 -11.17 -5.69 -14.24
CA ARG A 86 -10.29 -5.49 -15.37
C ARG A 86 -9.89 -4.04 -15.40
N ILE A 87 -8.58 -3.82 -15.40
CA ILE A 87 -7.98 -2.51 -15.37
C ILE A 87 -7.19 -2.28 -16.65
N LYS A 88 -6.85 -1.02 -16.89
CA LYS A 88 -5.85 -0.60 -17.87
C LYS A 88 -4.82 0.27 -17.15
N THR A 89 -3.56 -0.13 -17.21
CA THR A 89 -2.45 0.63 -16.63
C THR A 89 -2.20 1.92 -17.42
N ARG A 90 -1.39 2.82 -16.87
CA ARG A 90 -1.01 4.07 -17.55
C ARG A 90 -0.32 3.82 -18.90
N ASP A 91 0.46 2.75 -18.99
CA ASP A 91 1.14 2.31 -20.22
C ASP A 91 0.18 1.59 -21.20
N GLY A 92 -1.09 1.45 -20.82
CA GLY A 92 -2.16 0.95 -21.66
C GLY A 92 -2.34 -0.57 -21.65
N LEU A 93 -1.62 -1.29 -20.78
CA LEU A 93 -1.73 -2.74 -20.66
C LEU A 93 -3.01 -3.12 -19.89
N PRO A 94 -3.87 -3.98 -20.45
CA PRO A 94 -5.05 -4.48 -19.76
C PRO A 94 -4.73 -5.73 -18.93
N GLY A 95 -5.48 -5.93 -17.84
CA GLY A 95 -5.43 -7.16 -17.06
C GLY A 95 -6.36 -7.09 -15.86
N TRP A 96 -6.34 -8.12 -15.01
CA TRP A 96 -7.28 -8.28 -13.91
C TRP A 96 -6.62 -8.15 -12.54
N VAL A 97 -7.23 -7.38 -11.66
CA VAL A 97 -6.82 -7.19 -10.26
C VAL A 97 -7.95 -7.61 -9.33
N PHE A 98 -7.62 -8.32 -8.26
CA PHE A 98 -8.60 -8.75 -7.27
C PHE A 98 -9.07 -7.58 -6.40
N GLY A 99 -10.38 -7.51 -6.10
CA GLY A 99 -11.03 -6.36 -5.47
C GLY A 99 -10.41 -5.92 -4.14
N GLN A 100 -9.88 -6.84 -3.34
CA GLN A 100 -9.21 -6.50 -2.07
C GLN A 100 -7.89 -5.74 -2.22
N ASN A 101 -7.40 -5.56 -3.44
CA ASN A 101 -6.14 -4.87 -3.72
C ASN A 101 -6.37 -3.53 -4.43
N ILE A 102 -7.62 -3.14 -4.70
CA ILE A 102 -7.96 -1.93 -5.46
C ILE A 102 -9.19 -1.24 -4.85
N SER A 103 -9.08 0.06 -4.59
CA SER A 103 -10.24 0.90 -4.26
C SER A 103 -10.79 1.53 -5.53
N ILE A 104 -12.10 1.42 -5.77
CA ILE A 104 -12.77 1.92 -6.97
C ILE A 104 -13.35 3.31 -6.71
N HIS A 105 -13.11 4.23 -7.64
CA HIS A 105 -13.56 5.61 -7.57
C HIS A 105 -14.15 6.06 -8.92
N SER A 106 -15.01 7.08 -8.91
CA SER A 106 -15.59 7.69 -10.11
C SER A 106 -15.34 9.19 -10.09
N SER A 107 -14.92 9.78 -11.21
CA SER A 107 -14.52 11.20 -11.30
C SER A 107 -15.70 12.21 -11.28
N GLY A 108 -16.86 11.81 -10.73
CA GLY A 108 -18.04 12.69 -10.65
C GLY A 108 -17.94 13.78 -9.58
N GLY A 109 -17.03 13.64 -8.62
CA GLY A 109 -16.67 14.67 -7.64
C GLY A 109 -15.42 15.41 -8.09
N GLY A 110 -15.42 16.75 -8.01
CA GLY A 110 -14.42 17.65 -8.61
C GLY A 110 -12.95 17.52 -8.16
N ASP A 111 -12.59 16.49 -7.41
CA ASP A 111 -11.20 16.19 -7.05
C ASP A 111 -10.49 15.42 -8.18
N SER A 112 -9.25 15.81 -8.49
CA SER A 112 -8.44 15.09 -9.46
C SER A 112 -7.96 13.76 -8.89
N ILE A 113 -7.73 12.78 -9.77
CA ILE A 113 -7.17 11.47 -9.40
C ILE A 113 -5.84 11.64 -8.64
N ASP A 114 -5.00 12.58 -9.07
CA ASP A 114 -3.72 12.85 -8.43
C ASP A 114 -3.88 13.33 -6.99
N LYS A 115 -4.91 14.14 -6.70
CA LYS A 115 -5.21 14.57 -5.34
C LYS A 115 -5.63 13.39 -4.48
N ILE A 116 -6.52 12.53 -4.97
CA ILE A 116 -7.01 11.38 -4.19
C ILE A 116 -5.90 10.37 -3.92
N VAL A 117 -5.02 10.14 -4.90
CA VAL A 117 -3.81 9.32 -4.70
C VAL A 117 -2.89 9.97 -3.67
N SER A 118 -2.67 11.29 -3.75
CA SER A 118 -1.85 12.02 -2.79
C SER A 118 -2.41 11.90 -1.36
N ASP A 119 -3.70 12.16 -1.18
CA ASP A 119 -4.40 12.09 0.10
C ASP A 119 -4.30 10.66 0.68
N PHE A 120 -4.52 9.63 -0.14
CA PHE A 120 -4.34 8.23 0.26
C PHE A 120 -2.90 7.94 0.74
N MET A 121 -1.90 8.35 -0.03
CA MET A 121 -0.50 8.11 0.30
C MET A 121 -0.03 8.92 1.51
N GLU A 122 -0.62 10.08 1.76
CA GLU A 122 -0.36 10.90 2.95
C GLU A 122 -0.91 10.23 4.21
N VAL A 123 -2.14 9.71 4.17
CA VAL A 123 -2.74 8.94 5.28
C VAL A 123 -1.90 7.71 5.61
N GLU A 124 -1.56 6.89 4.60
CA GLU A 124 -0.74 5.69 4.80
C GLU A 124 0.63 6.02 5.40
N ARG A 125 1.23 7.14 4.97
CA ARG A 125 2.52 7.60 5.50
C ARG A 125 2.38 8.02 6.96
N ALA A 126 1.38 8.82 7.29
CA ALA A 126 1.14 9.30 8.64
C ALA A 126 0.91 8.15 9.63
N GLU A 127 0.12 7.14 9.25
CA GLU A 127 -0.12 5.96 10.09
C GLU A 127 1.17 5.18 10.39
N ILE A 128 2.03 4.99 9.39
CA ILE A 128 3.31 4.30 9.58
C ILE A 128 4.27 5.16 10.41
N GLN A 129 4.33 6.47 10.17
CA GLN A 129 5.18 7.37 10.96
C GLN A 129 4.76 7.39 12.43
N GLN A 130 3.46 7.40 12.70
CA GLN A 130 2.91 7.28 14.05
C GLN A 130 3.28 5.92 14.68
N PHE A 131 3.17 4.82 13.93
CA PHE A 131 3.59 3.51 14.43
C PHE A 131 5.09 3.47 14.75
N LEU A 132 5.93 4.02 13.88
CA LEU A 132 7.38 4.00 14.02
C LEU A 132 7.87 4.91 15.15
N ALA A 133 7.14 5.96 15.50
CA ALA A 133 7.54 6.90 16.55
C ALA A 133 7.89 6.17 17.87
N GLY A 134 9.00 6.59 18.46
CA GLY A 134 9.54 5.98 19.68
C GLY A 134 11.00 5.55 19.56
N LYS A 135 11.49 4.89 20.60
CA LYS A 135 12.84 4.35 20.71
C LYS A 135 12.86 2.87 20.39
N TRP A 136 13.85 2.49 19.60
CA TRP A 136 14.05 1.16 19.08
C TRP A 136 15.47 0.71 19.36
N TRP A 137 15.61 -0.53 19.83
CA TRP A 137 16.90 -1.13 20.12
C TRP A 137 17.12 -2.33 19.23
N SER A 138 18.33 -2.46 18.68
CA SER A 138 18.63 -3.57 17.80
C SER A 138 18.70 -4.88 18.55
N THR A 139 18.17 -5.94 17.96
CA THR A 139 18.15 -7.29 18.53
C THR A 139 18.77 -8.30 17.57
N ASN A 140 19.39 -9.34 18.11
CA ASN A 140 19.85 -10.48 17.33
C ASN A 140 18.70 -11.48 17.08
N GLU A 141 19.00 -12.61 16.43
CA GLU A 141 18.02 -13.67 16.14
C GLU A 141 17.41 -14.33 17.38
N PHE A 142 18.08 -14.24 18.53
CA PHE A 142 17.60 -14.75 19.82
C PHE A 142 16.77 -13.72 20.60
N GLY A 143 16.66 -12.47 20.10
CA GLY A 143 15.96 -11.37 20.75
C GLY A 143 16.80 -10.60 21.77
N ASP A 144 18.08 -10.92 21.92
CA ASP A 144 18.96 -10.18 22.83
C ASP A 144 19.30 -8.81 22.26
N PHE A 145 19.31 -7.81 23.13
CA PHE A 145 19.70 -6.45 22.77
C PHE A 145 21.19 -6.38 22.37
N THR A 146 21.44 -5.71 21.25
CA THR A 146 22.78 -5.49 20.69
C THR A 146 23.19 -4.01 20.83
N GLU A 147 23.80 -3.40 19.82
CA GLU A 147 24.53 -2.14 19.98
C GLU A 147 23.87 -0.90 19.35
N HIS A 148 22.89 -1.06 18.46
CA HIS A 148 22.31 0.07 17.72
C HIS A 148 20.99 0.54 18.33
N CYS A 149 20.83 1.85 18.40
CA CYS A 149 19.58 2.49 18.77
C CYS A 149 19.09 3.42 17.66
N LEU A 150 17.77 3.46 17.52
CA LEU A 150 17.04 4.39 16.66
C LEU A 150 15.96 5.09 17.47
N GLU A 151 15.84 6.41 17.30
CA GLU A 151 14.67 7.16 17.75
C GLU A 151 13.99 7.75 16.52
N PHE A 152 12.72 7.41 16.31
CA PHE A 152 11.90 7.95 15.24
C PHE A 152 10.92 8.98 15.78
N TYR A 153 10.69 10.02 14.98
CA TYR A 153 9.75 11.09 15.27
C TYR A 153 8.65 11.11 14.21
N GLU A 154 7.44 11.50 14.59
CA GLU A 154 6.29 11.60 13.67
C GLU A 154 6.55 12.60 12.52
N SER A 155 7.36 13.64 12.80
CA SER A 155 7.79 14.65 11.83
C SER A 155 8.65 14.09 10.67
N GLY A 156 9.07 12.83 10.76
CA GLY A 156 10.04 12.25 9.85
C GLY A 156 11.51 12.49 10.25
N ALA A 157 11.79 13.13 11.39
CA ALA A 157 13.14 13.19 11.94
C ALA A 157 13.56 11.83 12.55
N TYR A 158 14.87 11.61 12.68
CA TYR A 158 15.39 10.46 13.44
C TYR A 158 16.72 10.78 14.13
N LYS A 159 17.04 9.96 15.13
CA LYS A 159 18.38 9.80 15.71
C LYS A 159 18.83 8.35 15.55
N SER A 160 20.11 8.15 15.25
CA SER A 160 20.74 6.83 15.20
C SER A 160 22.08 6.86 15.92
N TYR A 161 22.31 5.94 16.86
CA TYR A 161 23.52 5.93 17.66
C TYR A 161 23.88 4.52 18.14
N LEU A 162 25.13 4.36 18.58
CA LEU A 162 25.58 3.17 19.28
C LEU A 162 25.30 3.29 20.78
N LYS A 163 25.16 2.16 21.47
CA LYS A 163 25.08 2.06 22.92
C LYS A 163 26.18 2.89 23.58
N GLY A 164 25.80 3.78 24.50
CA GLY A 164 26.73 4.68 25.19
C GLY A 164 27.24 5.88 24.38
N ASN A 165 26.76 6.07 23.15
CA ASN A 165 27.09 7.22 22.30
C ASN A 165 25.83 8.05 21.92
N ASP A 166 24.88 8.14 22.84
CA ASP A 166 23.65 8.93 22.71
C ASP A 166 23.88 10.44 22.69
N ASN A 167 25.04 10.90 23.19
CA ASN A 167 25.45 12.31 23.17
C ASN A 167 25.94 12.81 21.81
N SER A 168 26.16 11.93 20.83
CA SER A 168 26.59 12.31 19.48
C SER A 168 25.89 11.45 18.42
N PRO A 169 24.55 11.54 18.33
CA PRO A 169 23.78 10.74 17.40
C PRO A 169 23.95 11.23 15.96
N ILE A 170 23.84 10.30 15.02
CA ILE A 170 23.59 10.62 13.63
C ILE A 170 22.13 11.06 13.53
N ILE A 171 21.90 12.26 13.00
CA ILE A 171 20.57 12.85 12.87
C ILE A 171 20.22 13.09 11.41
N GLY A 172 18.94 13.03 11.09
CA GLY A 172 18.47 13.34 9.74
C GLY A 172 16.97 13.17 9.61
N ARG A 173 16.50 13.09 8.35
CA ARG A 173 15.13 12.71 8.03
C ARG A 173 15.08 11.31 7.46
N TYR A 174 14.05 10.56 7.84
CA TYR A 174 13.71 9.31 7.19
C TYR A 174 12.55 9.53 6.20
N LYS A 175 12.50 8.69 5.17
CA LYS A 175 11.38 8.61 4.24
C LYS A 175 10.95 7.16 4.08
N LEU A 176 9.66 6.96 3.85
CA LEU A 176 9.10 5.66 3.52
C LEU A 176 9.06 5.51 2.00
N ASP A 177 9.78 4.52 1.49
CA ASP A 177 9.67 4.02 0.13
C ASP A 177 8.69 2.84 0.12
N PHE A 178 7.48 3.11 -0.34
CA PHE A 178 6.40 2.12 -0.40
C PHE A 178 6.57 1.09 -1.52
N ASP A 179 7.43 1.37 -2.50
CA ASP A 179 7.71 0.43 -3.60
C ASP A 179 8.67 -0.64 -3.11
N ARG A 180 9.71 -0.21 -2.40
CA ARG A 180 10.74 -1.10 -1.85
C ARG A 180 10.40 -1.64 -0.47
N ASN A 181 9.33 -1.14 0.15
CA ASN A 181 9.03 -1.35 1.56
C ASN A 181 10.26 -1.05 2.42
N GLU A 182 10.87 0.12 2.23
CA GLU A 182 12.14 0.49 2.87
C GLU A 182 12.01 1.84 3.60
N ILE A 183 12.65 1.95 4.75
CA ILE A 183 12.92 3.21 5.46
C ILE A 183 14.28 3.72 4.99
N ILE A 184 14.27 4.86 4.32
CA ILE A 184 15.46 5.51 3.75
C ILE A 184 15.92 6.63 4.68
N PHE A 185 17.19 6.62 5.09
CA PHE A 185 17.75 7.61 6.01
C PHE A 185 18.63 8.62 5.29
N SER A 186 18.35 9.92 5.45
CA SER A 186 19.08 10.98 4.75
C SER A 186 20.50 11.23 5.28
N GLY A 187 20.74 10.99 6.57
CA GLY A 187 22.01 11.26 7.25
C GLY A 187 22.88 10.03 7.47
N GLY A 188 22.48 8.87 6.96
CA GLY A 188 23.06 7.58 7.32
C GLY A 188 22.62 7.09 8.71
N THR A 189 23.16 5.97 9.15
CA THR A 189 22.79 5.33 10.43
C THR A 189 24.03 4.73 11.09
N SER A 190 23.94 4.42 12.38
CA SER A 190 25.01 3.74 13.13
C SER A 190 25.36 2.35 12.59
N PHE A 191 24.45 1.76 11.80
CA PHE A 191 24.59 0.46 11.14
C PHE A 191 24.78 0.59 9.62
N GLN A 192 24.95 1.80 9.10
CA GLN A 192 25.33 2.11 7.72
C GLN A 192 24.41 1.51 6.63
N SER A 193 23.13 1.38 6.94
CA SER A 193 22.13 0.86 6.00
C SER A 193 20.78 1.55 6.18
N ASN A 194 19.93 1.43 5.16
CA ASN A 194 18.49 1.55 5.26
C ASN A 194 17.88 0.30 5.93
N LEU A 195 16.59 0.35 6.27
CA LEU A 195 15.85 -0.76 6.89
C LEU A 195 14.67 -1.19 6.05
N ASP A 196 14.47 -2.49 5.91
CA ASP A 196 13.27 -3.07 5.35
C ASP A 196 12.12 -2.91 6.36
N LEU A 197 10.94 -2.55 5.86
CA LEU A 197 9.70 -2.32 6.60
C LEU A 197 8.67 -3.37 6.21
N VAL A 198 8.49 -4.38 7.06
CA VAL A 198 7.62 -5.52 6.77
C VAL A 198 6.38 -5.49 7.64
N LYS A 199 5.20 -5.36 7.03
CA LYS A 199 3.92 -5.47 7.76
C LYS A 199 3.65 -6.93 8.12
N ARG A 200 3.40 -7.21 9.41
CA ARG A 200 3.03 -8.53 9.95
C ARG A 200 1.76 -8.37 10.79
N GLY A 201 0.61 -8.69 10.19
CA GLY A 201 -0.69 -8.42 10.82
C GLY A 201 -0.87 -6.91 11.03
N ASN A 202 -1.01 -6.51 12.29
CA ASN A 202 -1.19 -5.11 12.69
C ASN A 202 0.12 -4.42 13.12
N GLU A 203 1.25 -5.12 13.04
CA GLU A 203 2.55 -4.58 13.43
C GLU A 203 3.45 -4.41 12.21
N TYR A 204 4.44 -3.52 12.35
CA TYR A 204 5.56 -3.44 11.43
C TYR A 204 6.82 -3.97 12.09
N VAL A 205 7.53 -4.81 11.34
CA VAL A 205 8.86 -5.29 11.67
C VAL A 205 9.85 -4.48 10.84
N ILE A 206 10.82 -3.87 11.52
CA ILE A 206 11.93 -3.16 10.88
C ILE A 206 13.22 -3.97 11.03
N LYS A 207 13.88 -4.26 9.91
CA LYS A 207 15.02 -5.18 9.86
C LYS A 207 15.96 -4.89 8.69
N LYS A 208 17.13 -5.52 8.68
CA LYS A 208 18.00 -5.63 7.51
C LYS A 208 18.76 -6.94 7.54
N ASP A 209 18.77 -7.65 6.42
CA ASP A 209 19.63 -8.80 6.24
C ASP A 209 21.06 -8.28 5.97
N MET A 210 21.96 -8.44 6.94
CA MET A 210 23.39 -8.13 6.81
C MET A 210 24.12 -9.36 6.28
N LYS A 211 25.42 -9.21 5.96
CA LYS A 211 26.21 -10.30 5.37
C LYS A 211 26.17 -11.60 6.18
N ASP A 212 26.29 -11.49 7.50
CA ASP A 212 26.49 -12.65 8.39
C ASP A 212 25.39 -12.80 9.45
N TYR A 213 24.45 -11.85 9.53
CA TYR A 213 23.38 -11.85 10.53
C TYR A 213 22.20 -10.99 10.06
N GLU A 214 21.06 -11.12 10.71
CA GLU A 214 19.93 -10.23 10.50
C GLU A 214 19.90 -9.17 11.61
N LEU A 215 19.96 -7.90 11.21
CA LEU A 215 19.78 -6.78 12.13
C LEU A 215 18.28 -6.52 12.28
N ARG A 216 17.71 -6.79 13.45
CA ARG A 216 16.32 -6.43 13.78
C ARG A 216 16.29 -5.29 14.77
N PHE A 217 15.16 -4.60 14.86
CA PHE A 217 14.91 -3.63 15.92
C PHE A 217 13.60 -3.93 16.63
N THR A 218 13.62 -3.80 17.96
CA THR A 218 12.46 -3.93 18.84
C THR A 218 12.19 -2.59 19.48
N ARG A 219 10.92 -2.13 19.45
CA ARG A 219 10.53 -0.89 20.13
C ARG A 219 10.59 -1.09 21.63
N ILE A 220 11.37 -0.25 22.31
CA ILE A 220 11.58 -0.30 23.76
C ILE A 220 10.84 0.82 24.51
N SER A 221 10.45 1.88 23.81
CA SER A 221 9.67 2.98 24.37
C SER A 221 8.92 3.72 23.27
N ILE A 222 7.75 4.27 23.59
CA ILE A 222 7.05 5.25 22.75
C ILE A 222 7.56 6.68 22.99
N GLU A 223 8.20 6.93 24.13
CA GLU A 223 8.75 8.23 24.49
C GLU A 223 10.14 8.42 23.89
N THR A 224 10.33 9.50 23.14
CA THR A 224 11.61 9.89 22.55
C THR A 224 12.32 10.95 23.37
N SER A 225 13.63 11.09 23.17
CA SER A 225 14.33 12.32 23.55
C SER A 225 13.83 13.50 22.70
N PRO A 226 14.05 14.77 23.09
CA PRO A 226 13.63 15.91 22.28
C PRO A 226 14.07 15.81 20.82
N GLU A 227 13.17 16.17 19.90
CA GLU A 227 13.41 16.09 18.47
C GLU A 227 14.67 16.86 18.06
N PRO A 228 15.54 16.29 17.20
CA PRO A 228 16.78 16.98 16.82
C PRO A 228 16.51 18.13 15.85
N GLU A 229 17.23 19.24 16.01
CA GLU A 229 17.26 20.32 15.03
C GLU A 229 18.09 19.91 13.80
N ILE A 230 17.45 19.85 12.62
CA ILE A 230 18.11 19.43 11.37
C ILE A 230 18.49 20.67 10.56
N THR A 231 19.77 21.03 10.56
CA THR A 231 20.29 22.09 9.68
C THR A 231 20.51 21.54 8.28
N VAL A 232 19.71 22.01 7.31
CA VAL A 232 19.85 21.62 5.89
C VAL A 232 21.10 22.31 5.33
N SER A 233 22.23 21.60 5.23
CA SER A 233 23.40 22.15 4.55
C SER A 233 23.25 22.00 3.02
N GLU A 234 22.90 23.08 2.34
CA GLU A 234 22.92 23.14 0.87
C GLU A 234 24.37 23.09 0.35
N LYS A 235 24.89 21.89 0.07
CA LYS A 235 26.09 21.75 -0.77
C LYS A 235 25.69 21.49 -2.22
N ARG A 236 25.23 22.54 -2.91
CA ARG A 236 25.38 22.64 -4.37
C ARG A 236 26.67 23.39 -4.68
N LYS A 237 27.78 22.68 -4.84
CA LYS A 237 28.95 23.23 -5.52
C LYS A 237 28.76 23.04 -7.03
N SER A 238 28.05 23.98 -7.66
CA SER A 238 28.17 24.18 -9.11
C SER A 238 29.59 24.69 -9.39
N ARG A 239 30.43 23.79 -9.90
CA ARG A 239 31.74 24.14 -10.44
C ARG A 239 31.50 24.77 -11.81
N SER A 240 31.15 26.07 -11.83
CA SER A 240 31.16 26.85 -13.07
C SER A 240 32.62 27.00 -13.49
N GLY A 241 32.94 26.42 -14.65
CA GLY A 241 34.25 26.54 -15.28
C GLY A 241 34.51 28.00 -15.67
N ASN A 242 35.63 28.52 -15.19
CA ASN A 242 36.17 29.80 -15.60
C ASN A 242 36.72 29.66 -17.04
N GLY A 243 35.92 30.03 -18.03
CA GLY A 243 36.38 30.22 -19.41
C GLY A 243 37.08 31.57 -19.51
N ASN A 244 38.41 31.54 -19.66
CA ASN A 244 39.23 32.73 -19.87
C ASN A 244 38.83 33.44 -21.18
N LYS A 245 38.74 34.77 -21.07
CA LYS A 245 38.54 35.73 -22.15
C LYS A 245 39.76 35.79 -23.07
N ALA A 246 39.46 36.06 -24.33
CA ALA A 246 40.36 36.58 -25.34
C ALA A 246 40.88 37.97 -24.97
N GLU A 247 42.17 38.19 -25.20
CA GLU A 247 42.74 39.39 -25.83
C GLU A 247 44.02 38.97 -26.58
#